data_AF-A0A238DWW0-F1
#
_entry.id   AF-A0A238DWW0-F1
#
_cell.length_a   1.000
_cell.length_b   1.000
_cell.length_c   1.000
_cell.angle_alpha   90.00
_cell.angle_beta   90.00
_cell.angle_gamma   90.00
#
_symmetry.space_group_name_H-M   'P 1'
#
loop_
_entity.id
_entity.type
_entity.pdbx_description
1 polymer ?
#
loop_
_entity_poly.entity_id
_entity_poly.type
_entity_poly.pdbx_seq_one_letter_code
_entity_poly.pdbx_strand_id
1 'polypeptide(L)'
;MASIDERIATLETKLKQERAKKQQIEARKRAAESKTKRSQDTRRKILVGAAILAKVERGEWPRDKLLAMMEATLTRDDDRALFGLPEDPQQVQKE
;
A
#
# COMPACT_ATOMS: atom_id res chain seq x y z
N MET A 1 8.27 43.15 -37.66
CA MET A 1 8.74 41.80 -37.30
C MET A 1 8.75 41.74 -35.78
N ALA A 2 8.04 40.80 -35.15
CA ALA A 2 8.09 40.64 -33.70
C ALA A 2 9.56 40.56 -33.24
N SER A 3 9.92 41.31 -32.20
CA SER A 3 11.31 41.36 -31.75
C SER A 3 11.74 39.97 -31.28
N ILE A 4 13.04 39.70 -31.33
CA ILE A 4 13.58 38.42 -30.88
C ILE A 4 13.17 38.14 -29.43
N ASP A 5 13.07 39.19 -28.59
CA ASP A 5 12.64 39.10 -27.20
C ASP A 5 11.18 38.65 -27.04
N GLU A 6 10.26 39.14 -27.88
CA GLU A 6 8.85 38.70 -27.86
C GLU A 6 8.73 37.22 -28.23
N ARG A 7 9.56 36.76 -29.17
CA ARG A 7 9.61 35.33 -29.56
C ARG A 7 10.18 34.48 -28.43
N ILE A 8 11.22 34.93 -27.74
CA ILE A 8 11.80 34.25 -26.57
C ILE A 8 10.74 34.14 -25.45
N ALA A 9 10.08 35.24 -25.09
CA ALA A 9 9.06 35.23 -24.04
C ALA A 9 7.87 34.29 -24.36
N THR A 10 7.47 34.24 -25.64
CA THR A 10 6.42 33.32 -26.10
C THR A 10 6.85 31.86 -25.98
N LEU A 11 8.11 31.55 -26.34
CA LEU A 11 8.66 30.19 -26.25
C LEU A 11 8.84 29.75 -24.79
N GLU A 12 9.29 30.63 -23.90
CA GLU A 12 9.40 30.34 -22.47
C GLU A 12 8.04 30.05 -21.83
N THR A 13 7.01 30.84 -22.19
CA THR A 13 5.65 30.63 -21.72
C THR A 13 5.11 29.27 -22.17
N LYS A 14 5.33 28.91 -23.45
CA LYS A 14 4.97 27.59 -23.98
C LYS A 14 5.75 26.46 -23.30
N LEU A 15 7.04 26.64 -23.04
CA LEU A 15 7.86 25.66 -22.34
C LEU A 15 7.35 25.40 -20.91
N LYS A 16 6.98 26.46 -20.19
CA LYS A 16 6.41 26.36 -18.84
C LYS A 16 5.08 25.61 -18.85
N GLN A 17 4.21 25.91 -19.80
CA GLN A 17 2.93 25.22 -19.96
C GLN A 17 3.12 23.72 -20.27
N GLU A 18 4.00 23.38 -21.20
CA GLU A 18 4.26 21.98 -21.57
C GLU A 18 4.93 21.20 -20.42
N ARG A 19 5.86 21.82 -19.68
CA ARG A 19 6.43 21.22 -18.47
C ARG A 19 5.37 20.93 -17.41
N ALA A 20 4.44 21.86 -17.18
CA ALA A 20 3.36 21.68 -16.22
C ALA A 20 2.43 20.52 -16.64
N LYS A 21 2.07 20.43 -17.93
CA LYS A 21 1.29 19.30 -18.46
C LYS A 21 2.02 17.97 -18.28
N LYS A 22 3.33 17.91 -18.60
CA LYS A 22 4.14 16.71 -18.42
C LYS A 22 4.17 16.25 -16.96
N GLN A 23 4.39 17.18 -16.03
CA GLN A 23 4.38 16.89 -14.59
C GLN A 23 3.02 16.35 -14.13
N GLN A 24 1.91 16.93 -14.62
CA GLN A 24 0.57 16.45 -14.28
C GLN A 24 0.31 15.03 -14.80
N ILE A 25 0.75 14.71 -16.02
CA ILE A 25 0.62 13.37 -16.60
C ILE A 25 1.46 12.36 -15.81
N GLU A 26 2.71 12.70 -15.46
CA GLU A 26 3.54 11.81 -14.65
C GLU A 26 2.96 11.59 -13.25
N ALA A 27 2.45 12.63 -12.60
CA ALA A 27 1.80 12.51 -11.30
C ALA A 27 0.59 11.55 -11.38
N ARG A 28 -0.24 11.68 -12.43
CA ARG A 28 -1.36 10.76 -12.67
C ARG A 28 -0.90 9.33 -12.91
N LYS A 29 0.16 9.13 -13.70
CA LYS A 29 0.73 7.79 -13.96
C LYS A 29 1.23 7.14 -12.68
N ARG A 30 2.01 7.86 -11.87
CA ARG A 30 2.51 7.37 -10.58
C ARG A 30 1.37 7.06 -9.61
N ALA A 31 0.33 7.88 -9.57
CA ALA A 31 -0.85 7.63 -8.73
C ALA A 31 -1.59 6.35 -9.16
N ALA A 32 -1.77 6.14 -10.47
CA ALA A 32 -2.38 4.94 -11.01
C ALA A 32 -1.54 3.68 -10.73
N GLU A 33 -0.23 3.74 -10.94
CA GLU A 33 0.70 2.65 -10.63
C GLU A 33 0.69 2.30 -9.13
N SER A 34 0.72 3.30 -8.26
CA SER A 34 0.61 3.10 -6.81
C SER A 34 -0.72 2.46 -6.41
N LYS A 35 -1.83 2.87 -7.04
CA LYS A 35 -3.15 2.24 -6.81
C LYS A 35 -3.15 0.78 -7.23
N THR A 36 -2.64 0.47 -8.43
CA THR A 36 -2.55 -0.91 -8.94
C THR A 36 -1.65 -1.76 -8.04
N LYS A 37 -0.48 -1.25 -7.67
CA LYS A 37 0.46 -1.96 -6.78
C LYS A 37 -0.16 -2.27 -5.43
N ARG A 38 -0.85 -1.30 -4.81
CA ARG A 38 -1.58 -1.52 -3.56
C ARG A 38 -2.69 -2.55 -3.71
N SER A 39 -3.48 -2.47 -4.78
CA SER A 39 -4.54 -3.45 -5.05
C SER A 39 -3.99 -4.87 -5.24
N GLN A 40 -2.87 -5.02 -5.95
CA GLN A 40 -2.22 -6.31 -6.16
C GLN A 40 -1.64 -6.85 -4.85
N ASP A 41 -1.01 -5.99 -4.03
CA ASP A 41 -0.47 -6.39 -2.73
C ASP A 41 -1.57 -6.84 -1.76
N THR A 42 -2.67 -6.09 -1.68
CA THR A 42 -3.85 -6.48 -0.88
C THR A 42 -4.39 -7.83 -1.36
N ARG A 43 -4.55 -8.02 -2.67
CA ARG A 43 -5.02 -9.31 -3.22
C ARG A 43 -4.06 -10.45 -2.89
N ARG A 44 -2.75 -10.23 -3.00
CA ARG A 44 -1.73 -11.22 -2.65
C ARG A 44 -1.83 -11.63 -1.18
N LYS A 45 -1.95 -10.65 -0.26
CA LYS A 45 -2.09 -10.91 1.19
C LYS A 45 -3.35 -11.71 1.50
N ILE A 46 -4.48 -11.35 0.90
CA ILE A 46 -5.75 -12.08 1.06
C ILE A 46 -5.61 -13.52 0.56
N LEU A 47 -5.03 -13.74 -0.62
CA LEU A 47 -4.87 -15.07 -1.19
C LEU A 47 -3.97 -15.97 -0.34
N VAL A 48 -2.88 -15.42 0.21
CA VAL A 48 -2.01 -16.14 1.15
C VAL A 48 -2.78 -16.53 2.40
N GLY A 49 -3.54 -15.60 2.99
CA GLY A 49 -4.39 -15.89 4.15
C GLY A 49 -5.43 -16.98 3.86
N ALA A 50 -6.14 -16.88 2.74
CA ALA A 50 -7.13 -17.86 2.32
C ALA A 50 -6.52 -19.25 2.11
N ALA A 51 -5.33 -19.33 1.49
CA ALA A 51 -4.63 -20.61 1.29
C ALA A 51 -4.21 -21.25 2.62
N ILE A 52 -3.77 -20.45 3.59
CA ILE A 52 -3.41 -20.90 4.94
C ILE A 52 -4.64 -21.42 5.69
N LEU A 53 -5.73 -20.66 5.71
CA LEU A 53 -6.98 -21.07 6.35
C LEU A 53 -7.47 -22.40 5.75
N ALA A 54 -7.47 -22.51 4.42
CA ALA A 54 -7.86 -23.74 3.74
C ALA A 54 -6.95 -24.94 4.10
N LYS A 55 -5.64 -24.73 4.32
CA LYS A 55 -4.73 -25.79 4.81
C LYS A 55 -5.08 -26.24 6.23
N VAL A 56 -5.43 -25.31 7.11
CA VAL A 56 -5.84 -25.61 8.48
C VAL A 56 -7.17 -26.36 8.50
N GLU A 57 -8.14 -25.93 7.71
CA GLU A 57 -9.45 -26.60 7.56
C GLU A 57 -9.32 -28.03 7.02
N ARG A 58 -8.38 -28.27 6.09
CA ARG A 58 -8.07 -29.62 5.59
C ARG A 58 -7.28 -30.49 6.58
N GLY A 59 -6.89 -29.95 7.73
CA GLY A 59 -6.06 -30.65 8.72
C GLY A 59 -4.59 -30.82 8.32
N GLU A 60 -4.17 -30.24 7.20
CA GLU A 60 -2.77 -30.27 6.72
C GLU A 60 -1.86 -29.39 7.59
N TRP A 61 -2.44 -28.45 8.33
CA TRP A 61 -1.70 -27.58 9.23
C TRP A 61 -2.42 -27.38 10.57
N PRO A 62 -1.78 -27.62 11.73
CA PRO A 62 -2.45 -27.45 13.02
C PRO A 62 -2.87 -26.01 13.27
N ARG A 63 -4.11 -25.85 13.77
CA ARG A 63 -4.67 -24.55 14.17
C ARG A 63 -3.82 -23.84 15.23
N ASP A 64 -3.21 -24.58 16.14
CA ASP A 64 -2.36 -24.01 17.20
C ASP A 64 -1.11 -23.34 16.63
N LYS A 65 -0.54 -23.89 15.54
CA LYS A 65 0.58 -23.25 14.84
C LYS A 65 0.16 -21.95 14.14
N LEU A 66 -1.07 -21.90 13.62
CA LEU A 66 -1.63 -20.66 13.07
C LEU A 66 -1.79 -19.61 14.17
N LEU A 67 -2.36 -19.97 15.33
CA LEU A 67 -2.54 -19.04 16.46
C LEU A 67 -1.21 -18.52 17.01
N ALA A 68 -0.22 -19.40 17.21
CA ALA A 68 1.12 -18.97 17.65
C ALA A 68 1.80 -18.04 16.64
N MET A 69 1.59 -18.26 15.33
CA MET A 69 2.06 -17.35 14.30
C MET A 69 1.34 -15.99 14.34
N MET A 70 0.02 -15.98 14.58
CA MET A 70 -0.74 -14.74 14.74
C MET A 70 -0.28 -13.97 15.98
N GLU A 71 -0.06 -14.65 17.11
CA GLU A 71 0.44 -14.04 18.35
C GLU A 71 1.81 -13.37 18.20
N ALA A 72 2.70 -13.98 17.41
CA ALA A 72 4.02 -13.42 17.13
C ALA A 72 4.03 -12.28 16.09
N THR A 73 2.96 -12.15 15.28
CA THR A 73 2.92 -11.19 14.15
C THR A 73 1.99 -10.01 14.41
N LEU A 74 0.90 -10.21 15.15
CA LEU A 74 -0.08 -9.18 15.47
C LEU A 74 0.36 -8.42 16.72
N THR A 75 0.56 -7.12 16.55
CA THR A 75 0.93 -6.22 17.65
C THR A 75 -0.24 -5.38 18.14
N ARG A 76 -1.34 -5.27 17.39
CA ARG A 76 -2.51 -4.49 17.78
C ARG A 76 -3.52 -5.34 18.54
N ASP A 77 -3.97 -4.85 19.69
CA ASP A 77 -4.96 -5.55 20.53
C ASP A 77 -6.28 -5.84 19.79
N ASP A 78 -6.78 -4.88 18.99
CA ASP A 78 -7.96 -5.07 18.14
C ASP A 78 -7.83 -6.29 17.20
N ASP A 79 -6.65 -6.43 16.57
CA ASP A 79 -6.39 -7.50 15.62
C ASP A 79 -6.16 -8.83 16.35
N ARG A 80 -5.51 -8.80 17.53
CA ARG A 80 -5.29 -9.97 18.40
C ARG A 80 -6.61 -10.53 18.94
N ALA A 81 -7.57 -9.66 19.28
CA ALA A 81 -8.91 -10.03 19.74
C ALA A 81 -9.69 -10.85 18.69
N LEU A 82 -9.48 -10.60 17.39
CA LEU A 82 -10.10 -11.39 16.31
C LEU A 82 -9.72 -12.87 16.35
N PHE A 83 -8.58 -13.20 16.96
CA PHE A 83 -8.07 -14.56 17.11
C PHE A 83 -8.20 -15.09 18.55
N GLY A 84 -8.81 -14.32 19.46
CA GLY A 84 -8.92 -14.66 20.89
C GLY A 84 -7.58 -14.66 21.62
N LEU A 85 -6.60 -13.88 21.14
CA LEU A 85 -5.28 -13.77 21.74
C LEU A 85 -5.26 -12.70 22.86
N PRO A 86 -4.42 -12.86 23.89
CA PRO A 86 -4.27 -11.85 24.94
C PRO A 86 -3.67 -10.56 24.38
N GLU A 87 -3.97 -9.43 25.03
CA GLU A 87 -3.39 -8.12 24.71
C GLU A 87 -1.86 -8.16 24.69
N ASP A 88 -1.24 -7.37 23.80
CA ASP A 88 0.21 -7.30 23.68
C ASP A 88 0.79 -6.50 24.86
N PRO A 89 1.61 -7.13 25.73
CA PRO A 89 2.21 -6.45 26.88
C PRO A 89 3.09 -5.25 26.48
N GLN A 90 3.55 -5.17 25.23
CA GLN A 90 4.34 -4.06 24.73
C GLN A 90 3.51 -2.86 24.25
N GLN A 91 2.22 -3.04 23.94
CA GLN A 91 1.33 -1.93 23.64
C GLN A 91 0.87 -1.21 24.91
N VAL A 92 0.55 -1.97 25.96
CA VAL A 92 0.10 -1.45 27.26
C VAL A 92 1.14 -0.52 27.92
N GLN A 93 2.41 -0.63 27.55
CA GLN A 93 3.50 0.23 28.07
C GLN A 93 3.68 1.55 27.29
N LYS A 94 2.94 1.76 26.19
CA LYS A 94 3.08 2.94 25.33
C LYS A 94 1.91 3.92 25.40
N GLU A 95 0.85 3.58 26.13
CA GLU A 95 -0.26 4.47 26.49
C GLU A 95 -0.06 5.09 27.87
#